data_AF-A0A6I1NFK5-F1
#
_entry.id   AF-A0A6I1NFK5-F1
#
_cell.length_a   1.000
_cell.length_b   1.000
_cell.length_c   1.000
_cell.angle_alpha   90.00
_cell.angle_beta   90.00
_cell.angle_gamma   90.00
#
_symmetry.space_group_name_H-M   'P 1'
#
loop_
_entity.id
_entity.type
_entity.pdbx_description
1 polymer ?
#
loop_
_entity_poly.entity_id
_entity_poly.type
_entity_poly.pdbx_seq_one_letter_code
_entity_poly.pdbx_strand_id
1 'polypeptide(L)'
;MSYAIIGFGNIGQALAKAFARSGIEVSVASTRDPKSFASAAAAIEPQIIPKTLAEALKADIVFLAVRFESHPDVAKALPNWKGKTIIDVTNAYGVSPEELGGQPSSRVVAQAFTGAGLVRYSRGRYIPHCGPAPSPLRPPPVGFGSTEQ
;
A
#
# COMPACT_ATOMS: atom_id res chain seq x y z
N MET A 1 -5.08 -12.11 -14.57
CA MET A 1 -4.46 -11.30 -13.51
C MET A 1 -5.21 -9.99 -13.42
N SER A 2 -5.55 -9.59 -12.21
CA SER A 2 -6.35 -8.39 -11.94
C SER A 2 -5.50 -7.31 -11.25
N TYR A 3 -5.70 -6.07 -11.67
CA TYR A 3 -4.97 -4.91 -11.16
C TYR A 3 -5.92 -3.97 -10.43
N ALA A 4 -5.47 -3.47 -9.28
CA ALA A 4 -6.18 -2.44 -8.53
C ALA A 4 -5.27 -1.28 -8.18
N ILE A 5 -5.77 -0.06 -8.28
CA ILE A 5 -5.10 1.15 -7.79
C ILE A 5 -5.88 1.67 -6.59
N ILE A 6 -5.19 1.75 -5.45
CA ILE A 6 -5.75 2.29 -4.21
C ILE A 6 -5.19 3.69 -3.99
N GLY A 7 -6.06 4.68 -4.10
CA GLY A 7 -5.73 6.10 -4.04
C GLY A 7 -5.89 6.76 -5.40
N PHE A 8 -6.86 7.66 -5.50
CA PHE A 8 -7.20 8.37 -6.74
C PHE A 8 -6.76 9.85 -6.73
N GLY A 9 -5.53 10.10 -6.28
CA GLY A 9 -4.88 11.41 -6.39
C GLY A 9 -4.17 11.59 -7.74
N ASN A 10 -3.26 12.57 -7.83
CA ASN A 10 -2.47 12.81 -9.05
C ASN A 10 -1.70 11.57 -9.54
N ILE A 11 -1.13 10.79 -8.61
CA ILE A 11 -0.40 9.55 -8.95
C ILE A 11 -1.37 8.46 -9.43
N GLY A 12 -2.49 8.27 -8.71
CA GLY A 12 -3.51 7.30 -9.10
C GLY A 12 -4.11 7.57 -10.47
N GLN A 13 -4.40 8.84 -10.78
CA GLN A 13 -4.88 9.27 -12.09
C GLN A 13 -3.83 9.07 -13.20
N ALA A 14 -2.54 9.30 -12.90
CA ALA A 14 -1.46 9.05 -13.86
C ALA A 14 -1.29 7.56 -14.17
N LEU A 15 -1.36 6.70 -13.15
CA LEU A 15 -1.35 5.24 -13.32
C LEU A 15 -2.57 4.79 -14.14
N ALA A 16 -3.76 5.23 -13.74
CA ALA A 16 -5.02 5.00 -14.46
C ALA A 16 -4.89 5.33 -15.96
N LYS A 17 -4.36 6.51 -16.30
CA LYS A 17 -4.08 6.91 -17.70
C LYS A 17 -3.09 5.99 -18.41
N ALA A 18 -2.05 5.52 -17.71
CA ALA A 18 -1.06 4.61 -18.29
C ALA A 18 -1.65 3.22 -18.58
N PHE A 19 -2.49 2.69 -17.67
CA PHE A 19 -3.22 1.44 -17.87
C PHE A 19 -4.21 1.55 -19.03
N ALA A 20 -4.98 2.64 -19.07
CA ALA A 20 -5.88 2.97 -20.17
C ALA A 20 -5.16 2.99 -21.54
N ARG A 21 -4.01 3.67 -21.64
CA ARG A 21 -3.20 3.68 -22.88
C ARG A 21 -2.67 2.31 -23.29
N SER A 22 -2.52 1.41 -22.34
CA SER A 22 -2.04 0.05 -22.56
C SER A 22 -3.17 -0.94 -22.85
N GLY A 23 -4.44 -0.50 -22.78
CA GLY A 23 -5.62 -1.36 -22.94
C GLY A 23 -5.78 -2.39 -21.82
N ILE A 24 -5.22 -2.13 -20.64
CA ILE A 24 -5.29 -3.03 -19.49
C ILE A 24 -6.39 -2.54 -18.54
N GLU A 25 -7.34 -3.41 -18.22
CA GLU A 25 -8.38 -3.12 -17.24
C GLU A 25 -7.78 -2.99 -15.84
N VAL A 26 -8.12 -1.89 -15.16
CA VAL A 26 -7.68 -1.61 -13.79
C VAL A 26 -8.85 -1.12 -12.95
N SER A 27 -9.04 -1.73 -11.79
CA SER A 27 -10.01 -1.27 -10.80
C SER A 27 -9.41 -0.13 -9.99
N VAL A 28 -10.15 0.96 -9.80
CA VAL A 28 -9.70 2.10 -8.97
C VAL A 28 -10.56 2.21 -7.72
N ALA A 29 -9.92 2.33 -6.57
CA ALA A 29 -10.60 2.56 -5.30
C ALA A 29 -9.85 3.59 -4.47
N SER A 30 -10.52 4.14 -3.47
CA SER A 30 -9.94 5.04 -2.49
C SER A 30 -10.48 4.67 -1.11
N THR A 31 -9.84 5.19 -0.06
CA THR A 31 -10.41 5.14 1.31
C THR A 31 -11.65 6.01 1.45
N ARG A 32 -11.92 6.88 0.46
CA ARG A 32 -13.13 7.71 0.36
C ARG A 32 -14.15 7.10 -0.60
N ASP A 33 -15.39 7.58 -0.50
CA ASP A 33 -16.51 7.07 -1.28
C ASP A 33 -16.23 7.11 -2.81
N PRO A 34 -16.55 6.04 -3.56
CA PRO A 34 -16.36 5.96 -5.02
C PRO A 34 -16.96 7.13 -5.79
N LYS A 35 -18.05 7.72 -5.29
CA LYS A 35 -18.69 8.89 -5.91
C LYS A 35 -17.79 10.12 -5.96
N SER A 36 -16.86 10.25 -5.02
CA SER A 36 -15.97 11.41 -4.92
C SER A 36 -14.99 11.52 -6.10
N PHE A 37 -14.71 10.41 -6.77
CA PHE A 37 -13.75 10.36 -7.88
C PHE A 37 -14.32 9.74 -9.15
N ALA A 38 -15.61 9.38 -9.17
CA ALA A 38 -16.31 8.88 -10.35
C ALA A 38 -16.19 9.83 -11.55
N SER A 39 -16.34 11.14 -11.35
CA SER A 39 -16.19 12.14 -12.43
C SER A 39 -14.78 12.16 -13.01
N ALA A 40 -13.76 11.97 -12.17
CA ALA A 40 -12.37 11.99 -12.59
C ALA A 40 -11.93 10.65 -13.21
N ALA A 41 -12.56 9.52 -12.82
CA ALA A 41 -12.41 8.24 -13.51
C ALA A 41 -13.07 8.28 -14.90
N ALA A 42 -14.29 8.82 -15.00
CA ALA A 42 -15.00 9.01 -16.27
C ALA A 42 -14.25 9.95 -17.24
N ALA A 43 -13.51 10.93 -16.71
CA ALA A 43 -12.68 11.83 -17.52
C ALA A 43 -11.40 11.19 -18.07
N ILE A 44 -10.98 10.02 -17.56
CA ILE A 44 -9.77 9.35 -18.03
C ILE A 44 -10.09 8.37 -19.14
N GLU A 45 -10.98 7.41 -18.90
CA GLU A 45 -11.42 6.40 -19.86
C GLU A 45 -12.60 5.61 -19.26
N PRO A 46 -13.64 5.23 -20.03
CA PRO A 46 -14.70 4.34 -19.58
C PRO A 46 -14.24 2.94 -19.12
N GLN A 47 -13.03 2.51 -19.48
CA GLN A 47 -12.47 1.23 -19.02
C GLN A 47 -11.98 1.25 -17.57
N ILE A 48 -11.94 2.42 -16.92
CA ILE A 48 -11.56 2.52 -15.52
C ILE A 48 -12.79 2.30 -14.66
N ILE A 49 -12.78 1.22 -13.89
CA ILE A 49 -13.92 0.82 -13.08
C ILE A 49 -13.73 1.34 -11.65
N PRO A 50 -14.42 2.42 -11.24
CA PRO A 50 -14.44 2.83 -9.84
C PRO A 50 -15.15 1.75 -9.01
N LYS A 51 -14.43 1.16 -8.07
CA LYS A 51 -14.95 0.15 -7.16
C LYS A 51 -14.79 0.61 -5.71
N THR A 52 -15.53 -0.03 -4.82
CA THR A 52 -15.29 0.10 -3.38
C THR A 52 -13.93 -0.49 -3.03
N LEU A 53 -13.37 -0.06 -1.90
CA LEU A 53 -12.09 -0.59 -1.41
C LEU A 53 -12.15 -2.12 -1.31
N ALA A 54 -13.19 -2.69 -0.71
CA ALA A 54 -13.34 -4.14 -0.57
C ALA A 54 -13.31 -4.90 -1.90
N GLU A 55 -13.93 -4.35 -2.95
CA GLU A 55 -13.93 -4.97 -4.29
C GLU A 55 -12.58 -4.84 -4.99
N ALA A 56 -11.93 -3.67 -4.90
CA ALA A 56 -10.61 -3.47 -5.48
C ALA A 56 -9.53 -4.35 -4.82
N LEU A 57 -9.66 -4.63 -3.53
CA LEU A 57 -8.74 -5.49 -2.80
C LEU A 57 -8.85 -6.98 -3.16
N LYS A 58 -9.88 -7.39 -3.91
CA LYS A 58 -9.94 -8.74 -4.49
C LYS A 58 -8.84 -8.96 -5.53
N ALA A 59 -8.26 -7.89 -6.08
CA ALA A 59 -7.23 -7.98 -7.09
C ALA A 59 -5.95 -8.71 -6.61
N ASP A 60 -5.22 -9.28 -7.58
CA ASP A 60 -3.95 -9.97 -7.34
C ASP A 60 -2.81 -8.99 -7.07
N ILE A 61 -2.79 -7.89 -7.84
CA ILE A 61 -1.77 -6.85 -7.81
C ILE A 61 -2.43 -5.52 -7.43
N VAL A 62 -1.94 -4.90 -6.36
CA VAL A 62 -2.51 -3.70 -5.76
C VAL A 62 -1.45 -2.59 -5.72
N PHE A 63 -1.72 -1.49 -6.43
CA PHE A 63 -0.88 -0.29 -6.43
C PHE A 63 -1.32 0.64 -5.29
N LEU A 64 -0.42 0.86 -4.34
CA LEU A 64 -0.66 1.72 -3.20
C LEU A 64 -0.28 3.17 -3.53
N ALA A 65 -1.24 3.93 -4.06
CA ALA A 65 -1.11 5.33 -4.48
C ALA A 65 -1.76 6.32 -3.49
N VAL A 66 -1.75 5.98 -2.20
CA VAL A 66 -2.18 6.85 -1.11
C VAL A 66 -1.01 7.65 -0.53
N ARG A 67 -1.30 8.62 0.34
CA ARG A 67 -0.26 9.27 1.14
C ARG A 67 0.37 8.25 2.09
N PHE A 68 1.64 8.44 2.42
CA PHE A 68 2.34 7.58 3.37
C PHE A 68 1.56 7.45 4.67
N GLU A 69 1.06 8.52 5.26
CA GLU A 69 0.29 8.48 6.52
C GLU A 69 -1.01 7.64 6.45
N SER A 70 -1.59 7.48 5.25
CA SER A 70 -2.85 6.76 5.05
C SER A 70 -2.66 5.27 4.70
N HIS A 71 -1.42 4.80 4.58
CA HIS A 71 -1.16 3.38 4.32
C HIS A 71 -1.73 2.42 5.40
N PRO A 72 -1.74 2.76 6.71
CA PRO A 72 -2.26 1.86 7.73
C PRO A 72 -3.78 1.66 7.62
N ASP A 73 -4.52 2.68 7.18
CA ASP A 73 -5.97 2.57 6.99
C ASP A 73 -6.32 1.60 5.85
N VAL A 74 -5.50 1.60 4.79
CA VAL A 74 -5.63 0.61 3.71
C VAL A 74 -5.27 -0.77 4.23
N ALA A 75 -4.19 -0.90 4.99
CA ALA A 75 -3.76 -2.18 5.55
C ALA A 75 -4.84 -2.83 6.45
N LYS A 76 -5.54 -2.03 7.25
CA LYS A 76 -6.67 -2.47 8.11
C LYS A 76 -7.90 -2.93 7.33
N ALA A 77 -8.00 -2.62 6.03
CA ALA A 77 -9.14 -3.02 5.23
C ALA A 77 -9.21 -4.53 4.97
N LEU A 78 -8.08 -5.25 5.11
CA LEU A 78 -8.03 -6.70 5.07
C LEU A 78 -7.30 -7.26 6.30
N PRO A 79 -7.79 -8.37 6.87
CA PRO A 79 -7.13 -9.03 7.99
C PRO A 79 -5.82 -9.73 7.59
N ASN A 80 -5.67 -10.11 6.32
CA ASN A 80 -4.43 -10.64 5.77
C ASN A 80 -4.28 -10.30 4.29
N TRP A 81 -3.04 -10.24 3.83
CA TRP A 81 -2.69 -9.93 2.44
C TRP A 81 -1.96 -11.07 1.74
N LYS A 82 -2.15 -12.30 2.24
CA LYS A 82 -1.45 -13.49 1.77
C LYS A 82 -1.76 -13.75 0.29
N GLY A 83 -0.71 -13.91 -0.51
CA GLY A 83 -0.83 -14.17 -1.95
C GLY A 83 -1.12 -12.93 -2.81
N LYS A 84 -1.13 -11.73 -2.21
CA LYS A 84 -1.27 -10.46 -2.94
C LYS A 84 0.08 -9.79 -3.11
N THR A 85 0.23 -9.09 -4.24
CA THR A 85 1.41 -8.24 -4.50
C THR A 85 1.03 -6.78 -4.29
N ILE A 86 1.68 -6.11 -3.35
CA ILE A 86 1.54 -4.68 -3.12
C ILE A 86 2.67 -3.95 -3.83
N ILE A 87 2.33 -3.08 -4.77
CA ILE A 87 3.27 -2.17 -5.41
C ILE A 87 3.18 -0.84 -4.67
N ASP A 88 4.16 -0.60 -3.80
CA ASP A 88 4.29 0.62 -3.02
C ASP A 88 4.86 1.74 -3.90
N VAL A 89 3.97 2.63 -4.37
CA VAL A 89 4.30 3.88 -5.06
C VAL A 89 4.21 5.09 -4.11
N THR A 90 4.07 4.86 -2.80
CA THR A 90 3.99 5.94 -1.81
C THR A 90 5.37 6.59 -1.65
N ASN A 91 5.37 7.93 -1.59
CA ASN A 91 6.57 8.68 -1.25
C ASN A 91 6.41 9.25 0.16
N ALA A 92 7.30 8.87 1.08
CA ALA A 92 7.37 9.41 2.44
C ALA A 92 8.07 10.78 2.44
N TYR A 93 7.63 11.67 1.56
CA TYR A 93 8.24 12.99 1.41
C TYR A 93 7.82 13.86 2.60
N GLY A 94 8.79 14.31 3.40
CA GLY A 94 8.55 15.10 4.61
C GLY A 94 8.39 14.28 5.90
N VAL A 95 8.54 12.94 5.85
CA VAL A 95 8.56 12.11 7.06
C VAL A 95 10.01 11.96 7.52
N SER A 96 10.28 12.36 8.77
CA SER A 96 11.63 12.29 9.32
C SER A 96 12.02 10.84 9.64
N PRO A 97 13.31 10.47 9.52
CA PRO A 97 13.77 9.12 9.89
C PRO A 97 13.42 8.71 11.32
N GLU A 98 13.28 9.68 12.22
CA GLU A 98 12.86 9.49 13.62
C GLU A 98 11.40 9.01 13.73
N GLU A 99 10.50 9.52 12.90
CA GLU A 99 9.10 9.09 12.82
C GLU A 99 8.97 7.66 12.25
N LEU A 100 9.96 7.23 11.47
CA LEU A 100 10.06 5.88 10.94
C LEU A 100 10.80 4.93 11.89
N GLY A 101 11.17 5.37 13.10
CA GLY A 101 11.92 4.58 14.07
C GLY A 101 13.30 4.14 13.54
N GLY A 102 13.92 4.95 12.69
CA GLY A 102 15.20 4.64 12.03
C GLY A 102 15.09 3.59 10.92
N GLN A 103 13.88 3.18 10.54
CA GLN A 103 13.66 2.19 9.47
C GLN A 103 13.39 2.87 8.13
N PRO A 104 13.75 2.23 6.99
CA PRO A 104 13.32 2.72 5.69
C PRO A 104 11.79 2.65 5.58
N SER A 105 11.19 3.67 4.96
CA SER A 105 9.73 3.77 4.78
C SER A 105 9.10 2.53 4.16
N SER A 106 9.82 1.83 3.27
CA SER A 106 9.40 0.56 2.70
C SER A 106 9.17 -0.54 3.73
N ARG A 107 9.96 -0.56 4.82
CA ARG A 107 9.85 -1.56 5.89
C ARG A 107 8.64 -1.28 6.77
N VAL A 108 8.35 -0.02 7.04
CA VAL A 108 7.15 0.40 7.77
C VAL A 108 5.90 -0.03 6.99
N VAL A 109 5.88 0.20 5.68
CA VAL A 109 4.80 -0.27 4.81
C VAL A 109 4.73 -1.80 4.82
N ALA A 110 5.85 -2.51 4.68
CA ALA A 110 5.87 -3.99 4.69
C ALA A 110 5.29 -4.58 5.98
N GLN A 111 5.53 -3.95 7.13
CA GLN A 111 4.98 -4.38 8.42
C GLN A 111 3.47 -4.20 8.50
N ALA A 112 2.91 -3.21 7.82
CA ALA A 112 1.46 -3.01 7.76
C ALA A 112 0.77 -4.07 6.89
N PHE A 113 1.41 -4.51 5.80
CA PHE A 113 0.86 -5.47 4.84
C PHE A 113 1.35 -6.91 5.09
N THR A 114 0.98 -7.48 6.24
CA THR A 114 1.44 -8.80 6.66
C THR A 114 1.04 -9.90 5.66
N GLY A 115 2.05 -10.64 5.18
CA GLY A 115 1.90 -11.76 4.26
C GLY A 115 1.81 -11.38 2.77
N ALA A 116 1.84 -10.09 2.44
CA ALA A 116 1.90 -9.63 1.06
C ALA A 116 3.33 -9.67 0.50
N GLY A 117 3.46 -9.82 -0.82
CA GLY A 117 4.70 -9.50 -1.51
C GLY A 117 4.77 -7.99 -1.73
N LEU A 118 5.72 -7.29 -1.10
CA LEU A 118 5.88 -5.84 -1.27
C LEU A 118 6.95 -5.54 -2.34
N VAL A 119 6.57 -4.76 -3.35
CA VAL A 119 7.47 -4.23 -4.37
C VAL A 119 7.49 -2.71 -4.26
N ARG A 120 8.64 -2.11 -3.95
CA ARG A 120 8.75 -0.65 -3.87
C ARG A 120 9.10 -0.03 -5.21
N TYR A 121 8.34 0.99 -5.58
CA TYR A 121 8.63 1.87 -6.70
C TYR A 121 9.11 3.23 -6.19
N SER A 122 10.40 3.48 -6.31
CA SER A 122 11.04 4.78 -6.03
C SER A 122 11.60 5.35 -7.31
N ARG A 123 11.49 6.68 -7.51
CA ARG A 123 12.20 7.37 -8.60
C ARG A 123 13.71 7.19 -8.37
N GLY A 124 14.31 6.21 -9.07
CA GLY A 124 15.77 6.05 -9.17
C GLY A 124 16.37 4.72 -8.71
N ARG A 125 15.62 3.75 -8.17
CA ARG A 125 16.12 2.37 -7.95
C ARG A 125 14.98 1.42 -7.60
N TYR A 126 14.84 0.35 -8.39
CA TYR A 126 14.03 -0.81 -8.03
C TYR A 126 14.71 -1.51 -6.85
N ILE A 127 14.06 -1.58 -5.70
CA ILE A 127 14.53 -2.34 -4.53
C ILE A 127 13.46 -3.39 -4.23
N PRO A 128 13.61 -4.63 -4.71
CA PRO A 128 12.70 -5.70 -4.34
C PRO A 128 12.94 -6.03 -2.87
N HIS A 129 11.97 -5.74 -2.00
CA HIS A 129 11.99 -6.25 -0.62
C HIS A 129 11.29 -7.60 -0.60
N CYS A 130 11.99 -8.64 -1.06
CA CYS A 130 11.52 -10.00 -0.96
C CYS A 130 11.99 -10.58 0.39
N GLY A 131 11.16 -10.48 1.42
CA GLY A 131 11.41 -11.09 2.72
C GLY A 131 10.10 -11.16 3.52
N PRO A 132 9.84 -12.25 4.27
CA PRO A 132 8.64 -12.35 5.10
C PRO A 132 8.62 -11.22 6.13
N ALA A 133 7.44 -10.63 6.36
CA ALA A 133 7.24 -9.69 7.46
C ALA A 133 7.74 -10.33 8.76
N PRO A 134 8.64 -9.66 9.52
CA PRO A 134 9.13 -10.23 10.77
C PRO A 134 7.96 -10.35 11.76
N SER A 135 7.91 -11.49 12.46
CA SER A 135 6.96 -11.77 13.54
C SER A 135 6.91 -10.63 14.56
N PRO A 136 5.76 -10.36 15.19
CA PRO A 136 5.63 -9.29 16.18
C PRO A 136 6.72 -9.42 17.23
N LEU A 137 7.43 -8.32 17.44
CA LEU A 137 8.55 -8.18 18.37
C LEU A 137 8.20 -8.85 19.70
N ARG A 138 9.00 -9.87 20.05
CA ARG A 138 9.01 -10.47 21.38
C ARG A 138 9.23 -9.33 22.39
N PRO A 139 8.41 -9.20 23.45
CA PRO A 139 8.65 -8.18 24.46
C PRO A 139 10.04 -8.39 25.09
N PRO A 140 10.71 -7.32 25.54
CA PRO A 140 12.00 -7.44 26.21
C PRO A 140 11.86 -8.36 27.42
N PRO A 141 12.90 -9.15 27.77
CA PRO A 141 12.86 -9.99 28.95
C PRO A 141 12.64 -9.09 30.17
N VAL A 142 11.54 -9.34 30.88
CA VAL A 142 11.28 -8.80 32.20
C VAL A 142 12.42 -9.29 33.09
N GLY A 143 13.31 -8.39 33.50
CA GLY A 143 14.34 -8.67 34.48
C GLY A 143 13.66 -9.08 35.79
N PHE A 144 13.72 -10.38 36.09
CA PHE A 144 13.38 -10.91 37.40
C PHE A 144 14.36 -10.34 38.43
N GLY A 145 13.81 -9.81 39.51
CA GLY A 145 14.59 -9.42 40.67
C GLY A 145 15.33 -10.60 41.29
N SER A 146 16.44 -10.29 41.95
CA SER A 146 16.96 -11.10 43.04
C SER A 146 17.42 -10.13 44.13
N THR A 147 16.63 -10.12 45.19
CA THR A 147 16.99 -9.70 46.54
C THR A 147 18.14 -10.57 47.08
N GLU A 148 18.90 -10.02 48.03
CA GLU A 148 19.82 -10.71 48.99
C GLU A 148 21.13 -11.27 48.38
N GLN A 149 22.35 -11.00 48.90
CA GLN A 149 22.87 -10.56 50.21
C GLN A 149 24.03 -9.58 50.02
#